data_AF-A0A158KKC9-F1
#
_entry.id   AF-A0A158KKC9-F1
#
_cell.length_a   1.000
_cell.length_b   1.000
_cell.length_c   1.000
_cell.angle_alpha   90.00
_cell.angle_beta   90.00
_cell.angle_gamma   90.00
#
_symmetry.space_group_name_H-M   'P 1'
#
loop_
_entity.id
_entity.type
_entity.pdbx_description
1 polymer ?
#
loop_
_entity_poly.entity_id
_entity_poly.type
_entity_poly.pdbx_seq_one_letter_code
_entity_poly.pdbx_strand_id
1 'polypeptide(L)' 'MRNSSVEQLVVTTAEHSNLPLEEGRVAVISEILAVWLKDANALSAKMSAPEFAHVSPITGFLQTAVHGEVSHEQ' A
#
# COMPACT_ATOMS: atom_id res chain seq x y z
N MET A 1 15.20 -11.91 -16.34
CA MET A 1 16.07 -12.03 -15.15
C MET A 1 15.15 -12.26 -13.97
N ARG A 2 15.28 -13.37 -13.23
CA ARG A 2 14.53 -13.56 -11.98
C ARG A 2 14.96 -12.46 -11.01
N ASN A 3 14.02 -11.66 -10.51
CA ASN A 3 14.30 -10.66 -9.48
C ASN A 3 14.46 -11.41 -8.14
N SER A 4 15.63 -12.01 -7.94
CA SER A 4 15.94 -12.87 -6.78
C SER A 4 15.65 -12.21 -5.44
N SER A 5 15.79 -10.88 -5.36
CA SER A 5 15.44 -10.10 -4.16
C SER A 5 13.92 -10.06 -3.88
N VAL A 6 13.08 -9.97 -4.90
CA VAL A 6 11.61 -9.93 -4.74
C VAL A 6 11.06 -11.33 -4.49
N GLU A 7 11.61 -12.35 -5.14
CA GLU A 7 11.30 -13.76 -4.85
C GLU A 7 11.62 -14.10 -3.38
N GLN A 8 12.80 -13.71 -2.89
CA GLN A 8 13.17 -13.92 -1.50
C GLN A 8 12.24 -13.17 -0.54
N LEU A 9 11.84 -11.93 -0.86
CA LEU A 9 10.87 -11.18 -0.06
C LEU A 9 9.51 -11.89 0.02
N VAL A 10 9.03 -12.45 -1.09
CA VAL A 10 7.76 -13.19 -1.15
C VAL A 10 7.84 -14.44 -0.27
N VAL A 11 8.91 -15.24 -0.42
CA VAL A 11 9.11 -16.47 0.36
C VAL A 11 9.18 -16.16 1.85
N THR A 12 10.03 -15.21 2.26
CA THR A 12 10.20 -14.85 3.67
C THR A 12 8.90 -14.27 4.28
N THR A 13 8.13 -13.50 3.50
CA THR A 13 6.84 -12.97 3.96
C THR A 13 5.80 -14.07 4.12
N ALA A 14 5.75 -15.03 3.19
CA ALA A 14 4.88 -16.19 3.25
C ALA A 14 5.19 -17.08 4.47
N GLU A 15 6.48 -17.31 4.75
CA GLU A 15 6.95 -18.03 5.94
C GLU A 15 6.55 -17.31 7.23
N HIS A 16 6.83 -16.01 7.37
CA HIS A 16 6.46 -15.22 8.55
C HIS A 16 4.95 -15.13 8.77
N SER A 17 4.17 -15.19 7.69
CA SER A 17 2.70 -15.16 7.76
C SER A 17 2.10 -16.54 8.03
N ASN A 18 2.92 -17.59 8.17
CA ASN A 18 2.49 -18.98 8.27
C ASN A 18 1.56 -19.40 7.13
N LEU A 19 1.81 -18.88 5.92
CA LEU A 19 1.06 -19.11 4.69
C LEU A 19 2.03 -19.52 3.58
N PRO A 20 2.61 -20.74 3.64
CA PRO A 20 3.57 -21.19 2.64
C PRO A 20 2.94 -21.21 1.25
N LEU A 21 3.69 -20.72 0.27
CA LEU A 21 3.28 -20.65 -1.12
C LEU A 21 3.94 -21.77 -1.92
N GLU A 22 3.17 -22.41 -2.79
CA GLU A 22 3.74 -23.30 -3.81
C GLU A 22 4.63 -22.51 -4.78
N GLU A 23 5.67 -23.14 -5.32
CA GLU A 23 6.68 -22.49 -6.17
C GLU A 23 6.06 -21.73 -7.36
N GLY A 24 5.01 -22.28 -7.97
CA GLY A 24 4.29 -21.61 -9.07
C GLY A 24 3.63 -20.29 -8.64
N ARG A 25 3.17 -20.20 -7.40
CA ARG A 25 2.59 -18.97 -6.84
C ARG A 25 3.66 -17.94 -6.50
N VAL A 26 4.82 -18.39 -6.01
CA VAL A 26 5.97 -17.52 -5.75
C VAL A 26 6.34 -16.77 -7.03
N ALA A 27 6.51 -17.48 -8.15
CA ALA A 27 6.86 -16.86 -9.43
C ALA A 27 5.85 -15.78 -9.87
N VAL A 28 4.55 -16.10 -9.85
CA VAL A 28 3.48 -15.17 -10.26
C VAL A 28 3.44 -13.92 -9.36
N ILE A 29 3.51 -14.11 -8.05
CA ILE A 29 3.44 -13.00 -7.09
C ILE A 29 4.69 -12.12 -7.20
N SER A 30 5.87 -12.71 -7.41
CA SER A 30 7.11 -11.96 -7.56
C SER A 30 7.12 -11.07 -8.80
N GLU A 31 6.56 -11.51 -9.92
CA GLU A 31 6.44 -10.66 -11.12
C GLU A 31 5.52 -9.46 -10.88
N ILE A 32 4.36 -9.69 -10.24
CA ILE A 32 3.41 -8.61 -9.91
C ILE A 32 4.04 -7.60 -8.96
N LEU A 33 4.66 -8.10 -7.88
CA LEU A 33 5.28 -7.24 -6.87
C LEU A 33 6.50 -6.49 -7.43
N ALA A 34 7.27 -7.07 -8.34
CA ALA A 34 8.41 -6.37 -8.94
C ALA A 34 7.98 -5.09 -9.69
N VAL A 35 6.80 -5.11 -10.32
CA VAL A 35 6.22 -3.92 -10.96
C VAL A 35 5.77 -2.91 -9.90
N TRP A 36 5.02 -3.35 -8.90
CA TRP A 36 4.41 -2.47 -7.90
C TRP A 36 5.42 -1.85 -6.94
N LEU A 37 6.41 -2.63 -6.47
CA LEU A 37 7.38 -2.19 -5.47
C LEU A 37 8.24 -1.04 -5.96
N LYS A 38 8.57 -1.01 -7.25
CA LYS A 38 9.35 0.10 -7.84
C LYS A 38 8.64 1.44 -7.62
N ASP A 39 7.37 1.52 -8.03
CA ASP A 39 6.62 2.76 -7.99
C ASP A 39 6.20 3.11 -6.56
N ALA A 40 5.85 2.10 -5.74
CA ALA A 40 5.55 2.28 -4.32
C ALA A 40 6.75 2.84 -3.55
N ASN A 41 7.97 2.32 -3.80
CA ASN A 41 9.18 2.81 -3.15
C ASN A 41 9.54 4.23 -3.61
N ALA A 42 9.35 4.55 -4.90
CA ALA A 42 9.57 5.90 -5.41
C ALA A 42 8.62 6.91 -4.74
N LEU A 43 7.34 6.54 -4.59
CA LEU A 43 6.37 7.36 -3.87
C LEU A 43 6.73 7.49 -2.39
N SER A 44 7.09 6.39 -1.72
CA SER A 44 7.50 6.39 -0.31
C SER A 44 8.70 7.33 -0.08
N ALA A 45 9.71 7.27 -0.95
CA ALA A 45 10.88 8.16 -0.89
C ALA A 45 10.47 9.63 -1.06
N LYS A 46 9.59 9.94 -2.02
CA LYS A 46 9.05 11.28 -2.20
C LYS A 46 8.33 11.76 -0.94
N MET A 47 7.41 10.96 -0.40
CA MET A 47 6.60 11.33 0.77
C MET A 47 7.39 11.40 2.08
N SER A 48 8.59 10.82 2.12
CA SER A 48 9.49 10.91 3.28
C SER A 48 10.29 12.22 3.35
N ALA A 49 10.20 13.08 2.31
CA ALA A 49 10.93 14.34 2.29
C ALA A 49 10.34 15.36 3.30
N PRO A 50 11.16 16.26 3.89
CA PRO A 50 10.72 17.18 4.94
C PRO A 50 9.54 18.07 4.52
N GLU A 51 9.45 18.45 3.24
CA GLU A 51 8.36 19.25 2.70
C GLU A 51 6.99 18.54 2.75
N PHE A 52 6.97 17.21 2.90
CA PHE A 52 5.76 16.40 3.04
C PHE A 52 5.53 15.91 4.48
N ALA A 53 6.36 16.30 5.45
CA ALA A 53 6.26 15.82 6.85
C ALA A 53 4.90 16.15 7.52
N HIS A 54 4.22 17.19 7.05
CA HIS A 54 2.91 17.60 7.53
C HIS A 54 1.75 17.22 6.59
N VAL A 55 2.05 16.51 5.50
CA VAL A 55 1.01 15.99 4.60
C VAL A 55 0.41 14.75 5.26
N SER A 56 -0.73 14.95 5.91
CA SER A 56 -1.58 13.84 6.31
C SER A 56 -2.18 13.19 5.06
N PRO A 57 -2.32 11.85 5.01
CA PRO A 57 -3.20 11.23 4.05
C PRO A 57 -4.55 11.94 4.04
N ILE A 58 -5.16 12.14 2.86
CA ILE A 58 -6.62 12.33 2.77
C ILE A 58 -7.26 10.98 3.14
N THR A 59 -7.12 10.56 4.40
CA THR A 59 -8.21 9.86 5.04
C THR A 59 -9.26 10.92 5.24
N GLY A 60 -10.04 11.18 4.19
CA GLY A 60 -11.26 11.95 4.32
C GLY A 60 -12.00 11.32 5.48
N PHE A 61 -12.29 12.12 6.50
CA PHE A 61 -13.42 11.81 7.36
C PHE A 61 -14.55 11.43 6.39
N LEU A 62 -15.10 10.22 6.53
CA LEU A 62 -16.45 9.98 6.07
C LEU A 62 -17.26 11.04 6.80
N GLN A 63 -17.41 12.19 6.17
CA GLN A 63 -18.29 13.22 6.65
C GLN A 63 -19.66 12.57 6.51
N THR A 64 -20.11 11.95 7.60
CA THR A 64 -21.52 11.73 7.88
C THR A 64 -22.14 13.11 8.09
N ALA A 65 -22.04 13.98 7.08
CA ALA A 65 -22.99 15.03 6.91
C ALA A 65 -24.28 14.28 6.62
N VAL A 66 -25.12 14.13 7.65
CA VAL A 66 -26.55 13.98 7.43
C VAL A 66 -26.93 15.17 6.56
N HIS A 67 -27.14 14.89 5.28
CA HIS A 67 -27.53 15.91 4.32
C HIS A 67 -28.98 16.27 4.65
N GLY A 68 -29.18 17.33 5.43
CA GLY A 68 -30.49 17.95 5.62
C GLY A 68 -30.97 18.02 7.05
N GLU A 69 -30.37 18.91 7.86
CA GLU A 69 -31.17 19.73 8.77
C GLU A 69 -30.70 21.18 8.61
N VAL A 70 -31.46 21.95 7.86
CA VAL A 70 -31.34 23.42 7.85
C VAL A 70 -32.18 23.88 9.04
N SER A 71 -31.55 24.39 10.10
CA SER A 71 -32.29 25.08 11.15
C SER A 71 -32.91 26.34 10.57
N HIS A 72 -34.22 26.32 10.35
CA HIS A 72 -35.02 27.52 10.21
C HIS A 72 -35.45 27.98 11.60
N GLU A 73 -34.55 28.66 12.31
CA GLU A 73 -34.98 29.48 13.44
C GLU A 73 -35.43 30.84 12.88
N GLN A 74 -36.66 31.20 13.25
CA GLN A 74 -37.39 32.41 12.86
C GLN A 74 -36.85 33.66 13.56
#